data_AF-A0AAX4KJV9-F1
#
_entry.id   AF-A0AAX4KJV9-F1
#
_cell.length_a   1.000
_cell.length_b   1.000
_cell.length_c   1.000
_cell.angle_alpha   90.00
_cell.angle_beta   90.00
_cell.angle_gamma   90.00
#
_symmetry.space_group_name_H-M   'P 1'
#
loop_
_entity.id
_entity.type
_entity.pdbx_description
1 polymer ?
#
loop_
_entity_poly.entity_id
_entity_poly.type
_entity_poly.pdbx_seq_one_letter_code
_entity_poly.pdbx_strand_id
1 'polypeptide(L)'
;MVVNSSDTSPRASVSYIEMKKIQLVLEFGENIDRAGIASIKTDHVRLHQVVTNLISNAIRFTASSKIRVITVKYEIGFAPPADDTCAPSSTQATAVTLPVEEDTKVWLFVAIKDTGPGLGPTEQAGLFQRFSRE
;
A
#
# COMPACT_ATOMS: atom_id res chain seq x y z
N MET A 1 -17.27 -4.62 10.31
CA MET A 1 -17.44 -3.61 11.38
C MET A 1 -18.24 -2.47 10.78
N VAL A 2 -19.38 -2.14 11.38
CA VAL A 2 -20.42 -1.28 10.78
C VAL A 2 -19.89 0.15 10.61
N VAL A 3 -19.98 0.71 9.40
CA VAL A 3 -19.84 2.15 9.16
C VAL A 3 -20.90 2.58 8.15
N ASN A 4 -21.75 3.51 8.59
CA ASN A 4 -22.86 4.12 7.83
C ASN A 4 -22.37 4.83 6.56
N SER A 5 -23.18 4.73 5.51
CA SER A 5 -22.97 5.31 4.19
C SER A 5 -23.43 6.77 4.12
N SER A 6 -22.48 7.71 4.02
CA SER A 6 -22.59 8.94 3.22
C SER A 6 -21.35 9.82 3.44
N ASP A 7 -20.20 9.44 2.86
CA ASP A 7 -19.10 10.40 2.65
C ASP A 7 -18.28 9.94 1.44
N THR A 8 -18.23 10.79 0.41
CA THR A 8 -17.52 10.55 -0.87
C THR A 8 -16.17 11.27 -0.93
N SER A 9 -15.62 11.72 0.20
CA SER A 9 -14.21 12.13 0.25
C SER A 9 -13.26 10.92 0.21
N PRO A 10 -12.06 11.04 -0.39
CA PRO A 10 -11.06 9.99 -0.34
C PRO A 10 -10.83 9.61 1.12
N ARG A 11 -10.97 8.31 1.44
CA ARG A 11 -10.82 7.77 2.79
C ARG A 11 -9.35 7.80 3.21
N ALA A 12 -8.82 9.00 3.45
CA ALA A 12 -7.50 9.16 4.04
C ALA A 12 -7.66 9.12 5.57
N SER A 13 -7.13 8.09 6.23
CA SER A 13 -7.06 8.08 7.69
C SER A 13 -5.64 8.40 8.14
N VAL A 14 -5.49 9.39 9.00
CA VAL A 14 -4.20 9.81 9.55
C VAL A 14 -4.10 9.35 11.00
N SER A 15 -2.97 8.74 11.34
CA SER A 15 -2.64 8.37 12.71
C SER A 15 -1.20 8.78 13.05
N TYR A 16 -0.87 8.84 14.34
CA TYR A 16 0.47 9.17 14.82
C TYR A 16 1.11 7.96 15.50
N ILE A 17 2.40 7.73 15.23
CA ILE A 17 3.20 6.73 15.95
C ILE A 17 3.87 7.43 17.12
N GLU A 18 3.25 7.30 18.31
CA GLU A 18 3.50 8.09 19.51
C GLU A 18 4.96 8.15 19.95
N MET A 19 5.71 7.04 19.81
CA MET A 19 7.10 6.96 20.27
C MET A 19 8.08 7.72 19.37
N LYS A 20 7.76 7.93 18.08
CA LYS A 20 8.71 8.49 17.09
C LYS A 20 8.23 9.79 16.43
N LYS A 21 7.02 10.26 16.76
CA LYS A 21 6.38 11.43 16.11
C LYS A 21 6.37 11.29 14.59
N ILE A 22 6.03 10.10 14.10
CA ILE A 22 5.86 9.83 12.67
C ILE A 22 4.37 9.92 12.37
N GLN A 23 4.01 10.73 11.37
CA GLN A 23 2.67 10.77 10.82
C GLN A 23 2.50 9.58 9.88
N LEU A 24 1.51 8.73 10.15
CA LEU A 24 1.11 7.63 9.29
C LEU A 24 -0.16 8.02 8.54
N VAL A 25 -0.08 8.07 7.21
CA VAL A 25 -1.20 8.36 6.32
C VAL A 25 -1.60 7.06 5.65
N LEU A 26 -2.87 6.70 5.75
CA LEU A 26 -3.45 5.58 5.02
C LEU A 26 -4.30 6.13 3.89
N GLU A 27 -4.05 5.66 2.66
CA GLU A 27 -4.80 6.05 1.47
C GLU A 27 -5.42 4.81 0.82
N PHE A 28 -6.67 4.95 0.39
CA PHE A 28 -7.32 3.95 -0.46
C PHE A 28 -7.48 4.53 -1.88
N GLY A 29 -7.20 3.69 -2.85
CA GLY A 29 -7.29 4.01 -4.26
C GLY A 29 -8.73 4.03 -4.78
N GLU A 30 -8.94 4.73 -5.89
CA GLU A 30 -10.28 4.98 -6.42
C GLU A 30 -10.99 3.71 -6.86
N ASN A 31 -10.24 2.68 -7.31
CA ASN A 31 -10.87 1.45 -7.74
C ASN A 31 -11.47 0.70 -6.54
N ILE A 32 -10.95 0.83 -5.33
CA ILE A 32 -11.52 0.21 -4.13
C ILE A 32 -12.94 0.75 -3.89
N ASP A 33 -13.10 2.07 -3.95
CA ASP A 33 -14.38 2.72 -3.73
C ASP A 33 -15.34 2.47 -4.91
N ARG A 34 -14.87 2.61 -6.15
CA ARG A 34 -15.69 2.37 -7.37
C ARG A 34 -16.18 0.93 -7.47
N ALA A 35 -15.37 -0.02 -7.05
CA ALA A 35 -15.69 -1.44 -7.07
C ALA A 35 -16.70 -1.85 -6.00
N GLY A 36 -16.92 -1.02 -4.97
CA GLY A 36 -17.75 -1.38 -3.82
C GLY A 36 -17.17 -2.55 -3.03
N ILE A 37 -15.86 -2.78 -3.09
CA ILE A 37 -15.21 -3.91 -2.41
C ILE A 37 -15.08 -3.58 -0.92
N ALA A 38 -15.82 -4.33 -0.09
CA ALA A 38 -15.72 -4.25 1.36
C ALA A 38 -14.69 -5.22 1.94
N SER A 39 -14.37 -6.31 1.24
CA SER A 39 -13.46 -7.36 1.72
C SER A 39 -12.80 -8.10 0.57
N ILE A 40 -11.55 -8.51 0.75
CA ILE A 40 -10.79 -9.30 -0.21
C ILE A 40 -10.38 -10.62 0.45
N LYS A 41 -10.57 -11.75 -0.24
CA LYS A 41 -10.07 -13.06 0.19
C LYS A 41 -8.57 -13.14 -0.12
N THR A 42 -7.71 -13.26 0.90
CA THR A 42 -6.24 -13.33 0.75
C THR A 42 -5.63 -14.33 1.75
N ASP A 43 -4.36 -14.69 1.53
CA ASP A 43 -3.52 -15.21 2.63
C ASP A 43 -3.15 -14.05 3.57
N HIS A 44 -4.01 -13.81 4.57
CA HIS A 44 -3.87 -12.68 5.49
C HIS A 44 -2.57 -12.75 6.31
N VAL A 45 -2.06 -13.96 6.62
CA VAL A 45 -0.83 -14.13 7.39
C VAL A 45 0.37 -13.68 6.57
N ARG A 46 0.49 -14.16 5.33
CA ARG A 46 1.58 -13.75 4.43
C ARG A 46 1.52 -12.27 4.10
N LEU A 47 0.32 -11.74 3.80
CA LEU A 47 0.14 -10.34 3.51
C LEU A 47 0.54 -9.45 4.70
N HIS A 48 0.09 -9.81 5.91
CA HIS A 48 0.46 -9.11 7.13
C HIS A 48 1.98 -9.10 7.33
N GLN A 49 2.65 -10.25 7.14
CA GLN A 49 4.11 -10.33 7.29
C GLN A 49 4.84 -9.41 6.31
N VAL A 50 4.45 -9.41 5.03
CA VAL A 50 5.07 -8.57 4.00
C VAL A 50 4.88 -7.08 4.32
N VAL A 51 3.64 -6.67 4.61
CA VAL A 51 3.32 -5.27 4.92
C VAL A 51 4.03 -4.80 6.19
N THR A 52 4.05 -5.62 7.25
CA THR A 52 4.75 -5.32 8.50
C THR A 52 6.25 -5.15 8.28
N ASN A 53 6.88 -5.98 7.45
CA ASN A 53 8.30 -5.84 7.13
C ASN A 53 8.60 -4.51 6.42
N LEU A 54 7.79 -4.13 5.43
CA LEU A 54 7.95 -2.87 4.71
C LEU A 54 7.71 -1.65 5.62
N ILE A 55 6.66 -1.67 6.44
CA ILE A 55 6.36 -0.59 7.40
C ILE A 55 7.46 -0.49 8.46
N SER A 56 7.99 -1.61 8.95
CA SER A 56 9.08 -1.61 9.94
C SER A 56 10.35 -0.97 9.38
N ASN A 57 10.67 -1.25 8.12
CA ASN A 57 11.76 -0.59 7.41
C ASN A 57 11.50 0.92 7.26
N ALA A 58 10.31 1.31 6.80
CA ALA A 58 9.94 2.72 6.67
C ALA A 58 10.05 3.48 8.01
N ILE A 59 9.58 2.89 9.11
CA ILE A 59 9.72 3.45 10.47
C ILE A 59 11.17 3.59 10.88
N ARG A 60 12.01 2.59 10.58
CA ARG A 60 13.44 2.61 10.91
C ARG A 60 14.13 3.79 10.23
N PHE A 61 13.89 3.98 8.94
CA PHE A 61 14.57 4.99 8.12
C PHE A 61 13.97 6.39 8.21
N THR A 62 12.70 6.52 8.61
CA THR A 62 12.03 7.81 8.78
C THR A 62 12.26 8.42 10.17
N ALA A 63 12.60 7.62 11.18
CA ALA A 63 12.71 8.08 12.57
C ALA A 63 13.69 9.24 12.79
N SER A 64 14.77 9.28 12.02
CA SER A 64 15.81 10.31 12.09
C SER A 64 15.60 11.46 11.09
N SER A 65 14.60 11.36 10.19
CA SER A 65 14.32 12.38 9.19
C SER A 65 13.71 13.65 9.80
N LYS A 66 13.93 14.78 9.10
CA LYS A 66 13.31 16.08 9.42
C LYS A 66 11.80 16.04 9.18
N ILE A 67 11.41 15.51 8.03
CA ILE A 67 10.01 15.21 7.69
C ILE A 67 9.78 13.76 8.07
N ARG A 68 8.72 13.49 8.83
CA ARG A 68 8.41 12.17 9.38
C ARG A 68 7.04 11.71 8.96
N VAL A 69 6.91 11.37 7.67
CA VAL A 69 5.66 10.93 7.09
C VAL A 69 5.86 9.56 6.45
N ILE A 70 4.96 8.65 6.75
CA ILE A 70 4.85 7.37 6.05
C ILE A 70 3.45 7.31 5.47
N THR A 71 3.34 7.11 4.17
CA THR A 71 2.07 6.90 3.47
C THR A 71 1.97 5.44 3.08
N VAL A 72 0.89 4.78 3.50
CA VAL A 72 0.52 3.43 3.07
C VAL A 72 -0.68 3.58 2.15
N LYS A 73 -0.53 3.20 0.89
CA LYS A 73 -1.59 3.26 -0.11
C LYS A 73 -2.00 1.85 -0.51
N TYR A 74 -3.30 1.57 -0.42
CA TYR A 74 -3.92 0.38 -0.97
C TYR A 74 -4.66 0.74 -2.25
N GLU A 75 -4.52 -0.09 -3.28
CA GLU A 75 -5.25 0.04 -4.54
C GLU A 75 -5.58 -1.35 -5.09
N ILE A 76 -6.62 -1.44 -5.91
CA ILE A 76 -6.91 -2.64 -6.67
C ILE A 76 -6.75 -2.40 -8.17
N GLY A 77 -6.25 -3.42 -8.86
CA GLY A 77 -6.30 -3.51 -10.31
C GLY A 77 -7.12 -4.71 -10.73
N PHE A 78 -7.82 -4.57 -11.86
CA PHE A 78 -8.55 -5.68 -12.48
C PHE A 78 -7.72 -6.46 -13.50
N ALA A 79 -6.47 -6.05 -13.66
CA ALA A 79 -5.50 -6.65 -14.55
C ALA A 79 -4.14 -6.75 -13.85
N PRO A 80 -3.29 -7.68 -14.28
CA PRO A 80 -1.93 -7.77 -13.78
C PRO A 80 -1.18 -6.46 -14.00
N PRO A 81 -0.21 -6.13 -13.14
CA PRO A 81 0.76 -5.08 -13.45
C PRO A 81 1.55 -5.44 -14.71
N ALA A 82 2.12 -4.43 -15.37
CA ALA A 82 3.09 -4.67 -16.43
C ALA A 82 4.39 -5.27 -15.84
N ASP A 83 5.13 -6.03 -16.65
CA ASP A 83 6.29 -6.81 -16.19
C ASP A 83 7.42 -5.97 -15.57
N ASP A 84 7.48 -4.68 -15.89
CA ASP A 84 8.51 -3.74 -15.44
C ASP A 84 8.05 -2.81 -14.30
N THR A 85 6.83 -3.00 -13.77
CA THR A 85 6.28 -2.09 -12.76
C THR A 85 5.48 -2.81 -11.69
N CYS A 86 5.50 -2.23 -10.49
CA CYS A 86 4.57 -2.60 -9.41
C CYS A 86 3.42 -1.59 -9.30
N ALA A 87 3.26 -0.70 -10.29
CA ALA A 87 2.19 0.27 -10.31
C ALA A 87 0.89 -0.34 -10.87
N PRO A 88 -0.27 0.05 -10.33
CA PRO A 88 -1.55 -0.30 -10.93
C PRO A 88 -1.62 0.28 -12.35
N SER A 89 -2.11 -0.50 -13.31
CA SER A 89 -2.33 -0.02 -14.67
C SER A 89 -3.41 1.07 -14.66
N SER A 90 -3.02 2.34 -14.80
CA SER A 90 -3.95 3.48 -14.74
C SER A 90 -5.02 3.46 -15.85
N THR A 91 -4.82 2.66 -16.90
CA THR A 91 -5.59 2.71 -18.15
C THR A 91 -6.69 1.65 -18.27
N GLN A 92 -6.83 0.70 -17.32
CA GLN A 92 -7.71 -0.47 -17.52
C GLN A 92 -9.03 -0.42 -16.74
N ALA A 93 -9.60 0.78 -16.60
CA ALA A 93 -10.91 0.99 -15.98
C ALA A 93 -12.11 0.67 -16.91
N THR A 94 -11.89 0.17 -18.13
CA THR A 94 -12.92 0.16 -19.18
C THR A 94 -13.61 -1.19 -19.42
N ALA A 95 -13.12 -2.31 -18.87
CA ALA A 95 -13.67 -3.64 -19.19
C ALA A 95 -14.39 -4.33 -18.02
N VAL A 96 -14.49 -3.71 -16.84
CA VAL A 96 -15.12 -4.34 -15.67
C VAL A 96 -16.48 -3.71 -15.41
N THR A 97 -17.51 -4.55 -15.40
CA THR A 97 -18.85 -4.19 -14.95
C THR A 97 -18.81 -3.95 -13.44
N LEU A 98 -19.26 -2.77 -13.01
CA LEU A 98 -19.37 -2.39 -11.59
C LEU A 98 -20.85 -2.43 -11.16
N PRO A 99 -21.17 -2.91 -9.94
CA PRO A 99 -20.27 -3.47 -8.92
C PRO A 99 -19.69 -4.82 -9.35
N VAL A 100 -18.51 -5.14 -8.83
CA VAL A 100 -17.82 -6.39 -9.18
C VAL A 100 -18.55 -7.58 -8.57
N GLU A 101 -18.68 -8.67 -9.33
CA GLU A 101 -19.30 -9.91 -8.83
C GLU A 101 -18.46 -10.56 -7.73
N GLU A 102 -19.11 -11.33 -6.85
CA GLU A 102 -18.43 -12.10 -5.81
C GLU A 102 -17.42 -13.08 -6.45
N ASP A 103 -16.30 -13.32 -5.76
CA ASP A 103 -15.18 -14.16 -6.23
C ASP A 103 -14.45 -13.67 -7.50
N THR A 104 -14.70 -12.44 -7.95
CA THR A 104 -13.88 -11.81 -8.99
C THR A 104 -12.43 -11.67 -8.53
N LYS A 105 -11.50 -12.21 -9.32
CA LYS A 105 -10.06 -12.08 -9.05
C LYS A 105 -9.60 -10.65 -9.29
N VAL A 106 -8.88 -10.10 -8.32
CA VAL A 106 -8.30 -8.76 -8.38
C VAL A 106 -6.82 -8.82 -8.03
N TRP A 107 -6.09 -7.80 -8.44
CA TRP A 107 -4.70 -7.55 -8.06
C TRP A 107 -4.69 -6.51 -6.94
N LEU A 108 -4.17 -6.89 -5.77
CA LEU A 108 -4.00 -5.98 -4.65
C LEU A 108 -2.63 -5.31 -4.71
N PHE A 109 -2.63 -3.98 -4.81
CA PHE A 109 -1.43 -3.15 -4.79
C PHE A 109 -1.29 -2.50 -3.41
N VAL A 110 -0.13 -2.67 -2.79
CA VAL A 110 0.22 -2.01 -1.52
C VAL A 110 1.50 -1.24 -1.72
N ALA A 111 1.45 0.08 -1.57
CA ALA A 111 2.60 0.96 -1.68
C ALA A 111 2.89 1.59 -0.31
N ILE A 112 4.14 1.49 0.14
CA ILE A 112 4.62 2.19 1.33
C ILE A 112 5.62 3.23 0.84
N LYS A 113 5.31 4.51 1.09
CA LYS A 113 6.19 5.64 0.80
C LYS A 113 6.63 6.25 2.12
N ASP A 114 7.93 6.41 2.29
CA ASP A 114 8.50 7.02 3.48
C ASP A 114 9.30 8.29 3.12
N THR A 115 9.62 9.10 4.12
CA THR A 115 10.44 10.31 3.99
C THR A 115 11.82 10.14 4.60
N GLY A 116 12.34 8.91 4.59
CA GLY A 116 13.70 8.53 4.94
C GLY A 116 14.75 9.09 3.96
N PRO A 117 16.03 8.73 4.14
CA PRO A 117 17.13 9.20 3.29
C PRO A 117 17.07 8.69 1.84
N GLY A 118 16.19 7.74 1.54
CA GLY A 118 16.20 7.02 0.28
C GLY A 118 17.35 6.01 0.20
N LEU A 119 17.57 5.47 -1.00
CA LEU A 119 18.63 4.50 -1.30
C LEU A 119 19.39 4.96 -2.54
N GLY A 120 20.71 4.82 -2.51
CA GLY A 120 21.53 4.98 -3.70
C GLY A 120 21.36 3.81 -4.69
N PRO A 121 21.75 3.97 -5.97
CA PRO A 121 21.60 2.92 -6.98
C PRO A 121 22.26 1.58 -6.59
N THR A 122 23.42 1.63 -5.94
CA THR A 122 24.15 0.43 -5.49
C THR A 122 23.42 -0.29 -4.34
N GLU A 123 22.87 0.46 -3.38
CA GLU A 123 22.10 -0.11 -2.27
C GLU A 123 20.80 -0.74 -2.77
N GLN A 124 20.14 -0.11 -3.74
CA GLN A 124 18.93 -0.61 -4.38
C GLN A 124 19.16 -1.96 -5.08
N ALA A 125 20.31 -2.14 -5.75
CA ALA A 125 20.66 -3.40 -6.41
C ALA A 125 20.82 -4.59 -5.45
N GLY A 126 21.15 -4.31 -4.18
CA GLY A 126 21.33 -5.32 -3.13
C GLY A 126 20.08 -5.61 -2.29
N LEU A 127 18.98 -4.88 -2.47
CA LEU A 127 17.85 -4.81 -1.53
C LEU A 127 17.16 -6.16 -1.25
N PHE A 128 17.18 -7.07 -2.22
CA PHE A 128 16.58 -8.40 -2.13
C PHE A 128 17.61 -9.54 -2.08
N GLN A 129 18.89 -9.20 -1.96
CA GLN A 129 19.92 -10.19 -1.65
C GLN A 129 19.83 -10.56 -0.17
N ARG A 130 20.23 -11.79 0.18
CA ARG A 130 20.29 -12.19 1.59
C ARG A 130 21.25 -11.26 2.32
N PHE A 131 20.83 -10.74 3.47
CA PHE A 131 21.73 -10.00 4.35
C PHE A 131 22.93 -10.89 4.70
N SER A 132 24.14 -10.48 4.31
CA SER A 132 25.36 -10.96 4.95
C SER A 132 25.36 -10.38 6.36
N ARG A 133 25.25 -11.25 7.37
CA ARG A 133 25.53 -10.83 8.76
C ARG A 133 27.04 -10.60 8.85
N GLU A 134 27.46 -9.37 9.09
CA GLU A 134 28.76 -9.08 9.71
C GLU A 134 28.60 -9.13 11.24
#